data_AF-A0A4P7AHW4-F1
#
_entry.id   AF-A0A4P7AHW4-F1
#
_cell.length_a   1.000
_cell.length_b   1.000
_cell.length_c   1.000
_cell.angle_alpha   90.00
_cell.angle_beta   90.00
_cell.angle_gamma   90.00
#
_symmetry.space_group_name_H-M   'P 1'
#
loop_
_entity.id
_entity.type
_entity.pdbx_description
1 polymer ?
#
loop_
_entity_poly.entity_id
_entity_poly.type
_entity_poly.pdbx_seq_one_letter_code
_entity_poly.pdbx_strand_id
1 'polypeptide(L)'
;MFNSIRSIKTFTIIGAVFGIIVTLVGMFFLLFDVLKDLDLAIIFASLVVFFGSLTIGFSIYIIVFASRTDDETFANNRFILMLFSLSVGGLLTPYLLMKLPNTNVTTTIQPRVAISKGYGTSFFASGLATLATFFALTLTSETGLEAALTGTNKYAYIAIVAVSGVAFLWGLINVITFFGKQVDENFEKEGNTHNWMMVISTINLIIGTITLIWIIINSVLSIIAAIMDLFDRRRGFLMAILNGALIALRIAMYCFIIYTASQCIKGIWSKKGYTYGNYQNLTSRQQEFNNSRERG
;
A
#
# COMPACT_ATOMS: atom_id res chain seq x y z
N MET A 1 13.76 -19.39 -10.17
CA MET A 1 14.94 -18.52 -9.99
C MET A 1 14.74 -17.50 -8.87
N PHE A 2 14.14 -17.88 -7.74
CA PHE A 2 14.03 -17.07 -6.50
C PHE A 2 13.89 -18.03 -5.32
N ASN A 3 14.96 -18.75 -4.99
CA ASN A 3 14.86 -19.87 -4.03
C ASN A 3 15.38 -19.49 -2.62
N SER A 4 15.80 -18.24 -2.40
CA SER A 4 16.23 -17.77 -1.08
C SER A 4 15.44 -16.55 -0.62
N ILE A 5 15.14 -16.49 0.69
CA ILE A 5 14.47 -15.36 1.34
C ILE A 5 15.25 -14.07 1.08
N ARG A 6 16.59 -14.14 1.16
CA ARG A 6 17.50 -13.03 0.85
C ARG A 6 17.30 -12.48 -0.57
N SER A 7 17.11 -13.35 -1.57
CA SER A 7 16.83 -12.90 -2.94
C SER A 7 15.50 -12.16 -3.00
N ILE A 8 14.43 -12.74 -2.45
CA ILE A 8 13.10 -12.10 -2.43
C ILE A 8 13.15 -10.73 -1.75
N LYS A 9 13.87 -10.62 -0.63
CA LYS A 9 14.10 -9.37 0.11
C LYS A 9 14.80 -8.31 -0.74
N THR A 10 15.88 -8.67 -1.44
CA THR A 10 16.57 -7.76 -2.37
C THR A 10 15.65 -7.30 -3.49
N PHE A 11 14.89 -8.20 -4.11
CA PHE A 11 13.95 -7.84 -5.18
C PHE A 11 12.78 -6.98 -4.69
N THR A 12 12.32 -7.16 -3.45
CA THR A 12 11.34 -6.29 -2.82
C THR A 12 11.89 -4.87 -2.63
N ILE A 13 13.16 -4.73 -2.21
CA ILE A 13 13.82 -3.43 -2.12
C ILE A 13 13.92 -2.77 -3.50
N ILE A 14 14.38 -3.52 -4.51
CA ILE A 14 14.48 -3.02 -5.89
C ILE A 14 13.10 -2.57 -6.40
N GLY A 15 12.06 -3.36 -6.15
CA GLY A 15 10.68 -3.02 -6.52
C GLY A 15 10.18 -1.73 -5.85
N ALA A 16 10.48 -1.53 -4.57
CA ALA A 16 10.13 -0.31 -3.85
C ALA A 16 10.92 0.91 -4.35
N VAL A 17 12.22 0.77 -4.65
CA VAL A 17 13.05 1.83 -5.24
C VAL A 17 12.51 2.21 -6.62
N PHE A 18 12.17 1.23 -7.45
CA PHE A 18 11.54 1.47 -8.76
C PHE A 18 10.21 2.22 -8.60
N GLY A 19 9.39 1.84 -7.62
CA GLY A 19 8.16 2.55 -7.26
C GLY A 19 8.40 4.03 -6.98
N ILE A 20 9.40 4.36 -6.15
CA ILE A 20 9.78 5.75 -5.84
C ILE A 20 10.17 6.51 -7.12
N ILE A 21 11.01 5.92 -7.97
CA ILE A 21 11.47 6.56 -9.21
C ILE A 21 10.29 6.85 -10.14
N VAL A 22 9.42 5.86 -10.38
CA VAL A 22 8.23 6.03 -11.24
C VAL A 22 7.29 7.08 -10.67
N THR A 23 7.09 7.11 -9.35
CA THR A 23 6.27 8.14 -8.70
C THR A 23 6.88 9.53 -8.87
N LEU A 24 8.19 9.70 -8.66
CA LEU A 24 8.84 11.01 -8.84
C LEU A 24 8.77 11.51 -10.28
N VAL A 25 9.04 10.62 -11.25
CA VAL A 25 8.94 10.94 -12.68
C VAL A 25 7.49 11.26 -13.06
N GLY A 26 6.54 10.44 -12.61
CA GLY A 26 5.11 10.65 -12.86
C GLY A 26 4.59 11.96 -12.24
N MET A 27 4.99 12.26 -11.00
CA MET A 27 4.68 13.54 -10.35
C MET A 27 5.25 14.71 -11.14
N PHE A 28 6.50 14.62 -11.61
CA PHE A 28 7.12 15.68 -12.40
C PHE A 28 6.32 15.98 -13.67
N PHE A 29 5.96 14.96 -14.45
CA PHE A 29 5.16 15.14 -15.67
C PHE A 29 3.75 15.67 -15.38
N LEU A 30 3.06 15.09 -14.39
CA LEU A 30 1.71 15.52 -14.04
C LEU A 30 1.69 16.96 -13.52
N LEU A 31 2.65 17.35 -12.69
CA LEU A 31 2.74 18.74 -12.22
C LEU A 31 3.10 19.68 -13.36
N PHE A 32 3.98 19.30 -14.28
CA PHE A 32 4.34 20.13 -15.43
C PHE A 32 3.15 20.39 -16.37
N ASP A 33 2.29 19.39 -16.59
CA ASP A 33 1.10 19.57 -17.43
C ASP A 33 -0.03 20.29 -16.69
N VAL A 34 -0.25 19.98 -15.41
CA VAL A 34 -1.28 20.61 -14.58
C VAL A 34 -1.00 22.10 -14.34
N LEU A 35 0.26 22.51 -14.20
CA LEU A 35 0.63 23.92 -14.03
C LEU A 35 0.39 24.77 -15.29
N LYS A 36 0.04 24.17 -16.43
CA LYS A 36 -0.32 24.90 -17.66
C LYS A 36 -1.77 25.37 -17.67
N ASP A 37 -2.65 24.76 -16.87
CA ASP A 37 -4.08 25.06 -16.81
C ASP A 37 -4.48 25.62 -15.43
N LEU A 38 -4.62 26.95 -15.36
CA LEU A 38 -4.60 27.70 -14.09
C LEU A 38 -5.79 27.40 -13.16
N ASP A 39 -6.98 27.09 -13.69
CA ASP A 39 -8.22 27.09 -12.89
C ASP A 39 -8.35 25.90 -11.93
N LEU A 40 -7.72 24.77 -12.26
CA LEU A 40 -7.73 23.56 -11.43
C LEU A 40 -6.31 23.12 -11.00
N ALA A 41 -5.28 23.90 -11.37
CA ALA A 41 -3.88 23.59 -11.10
C ALA A 41 -3.62 23.26 -9.62
N ILE A 42 -4.14 24.09 -8.71
CA ILE A 42 -3.91 23.95 -7.26
C ILE A 42 -4.53 22.65 -6.74
N ILE A 43 -5.74 22.30 -7.20
CA ILE A 43 -6.46 21.10 -6.78
C ILE A 43 -5.70 19.85 -7.24
N PHE A 44 -5.40 19.78 -8.52
CA PHE A 44 -4.71 18.62 -9.09
C PHE A 44 -3.28 18.49 -8.57
N ALA A 45 -2.54 19.60 -8.44
CA ALA A 45 -1.19 19.56 -7.89
C ALA A 45 -1.18 19.06 -6.44
N SER A 46 -2.12 19.52 -5.61
CA SER A 46 -2.26 19.05 -4.23
C SER A 46 -2.60 17.55 -4.17
N LEU A 47 -3.50 17.07 -5.02
CA LEU A 47 -3.84 15.64 -5.10
C LEU A 47 -2.65 14.79 -5.55
N VAL A 48 -1.93 15.23 -6.60
CA VAL A 48 -0.74 14.53 -7.12
C VAL A 48 0.34 14.46 -6.04
N VAL A 49 0.59 15.55 -5.31
CA VAL A 49 1.54 15.55 -4.19
C VAL A 49 1.07 14.65 -3.05
N PHE A 50 -0.22 14.65 -2.70
CA PHE A 50 -0.75 13.80 -1.63
C PHE A 50 -0.50 12.32 -1.92
N PHE A 51 -0.97 11.82 -3.06
CA PHE A 51 -0.81 10.40 -3.43
C PHE A 51 0.63 10.02 -3.74
N GLY A 52 1.39 10.94 -4.35
CA GLY A 52 2.79 10.70 -4.68
C GLY A 52 3.67 10.59 -3.42
N SER A 53 3.54 11.54 -2.49
CA SER A 53 4.25 11.49 -1.21
C SER A 53 3.83 10.30 -0.35
N LEU A 54 2.55 9.91 -0.35
CA LEU A 54 2.06 8.71 0.32
C LEU A 54 2.72 7.45 -0.25
N THR A 55 2.83 7.37 -1.58
CA THR A 55 3.49 6.26 -2.27
C THR A 55 4.97 6.16 -1.94
N ILE A 56 5.66 7.29 -1.91
CA ILE A 56 7.06 7.38 -1.51
C ILE A 56 7.22 6.95 -0.03
N GLY A 57 6.35 7.42 0.86
CA GLY A 57 6.37 7.08 2.29
C GLY A 57 6.27 5.58 2.54
N PHE A 58 5.28 4.91 1.93
CA PHE A 58 5.13 3.46 2.05
C PHE A 58 6.29 2.69 1.40
N SER A 59 6.81 3.17 0.28
CA SER A 59 7.96 2.54 -0.39
C SER A 59 9.25 2.65 0.45
N ILE A 60 9.51 3.81 1.05
CA ILE A 60 10.62 4.01 2.00
C ILE A 60 10.45 3.08 3.20
N TYR A 61 9.24 2.97 3.75
CA TYR A 61 8.98 2.05 4.86
C TYR A 61 9.31 0.60 4.49
N ILE A 62 8.89 0.13 3.31
CA ILE A 62 9.23 -1.22 2.81
C ILE A 62 10.75 -1.39 2.71
N ILE A 63 11.48 -0.41 2.17
CA ILE A 63 12.95 -0.46 2.04
C ILE A 63 13.61 -0.54 3.42
N VAL A 64 13.20 0.32 4.35
CA VAL A 64 13.78 0.36 5.71
C VAL A 64 13.46 -0.94 6.46
N PHE A 65 12.22 -1.42 6.38
CA PHE A 65 11.82 -2.66 7.02
C PHE A 65 12.60 -3.85 6.45
N ALA A 66 12.65 -3.97 5.13
CA ALA A 66 13.41 -5.03 4.46
C ALA A 66 14.90 -4.94 4.78
N SER A 67 15.50 -3.75 4.84
CA SER A 67 16.95 -3.61 5.05
C SER A 67 17.38 -3.87 6.50
N ARG A 68 16.50 -3.66 7.48
CA ARG A 68 16.84 -3.71 8.91
C ARG A 68 16.38 -4.98 9.64
N THR A 69 15.52 -5.79 9.02
CA THR A 69 15.02 -7.04 9.63
C THR A 69 15.85 -8.24 9.19
N ASP A 70 15.95 -9.25 10.04
CA ASP A 70 16.44 -10.58 9.69
C ASP A 70 15.46 -11.29 8.75
N ASP A 71 15.93 -12.35 8.08
CA ASP A 71 15.18 -13.03 7.02
C ASP A 71 13.92 -13.73 7.55
N GLU A 72 13.96 -14.25 8.78
CA GLU A 72 12.81 -14.90 9.41
C GLU A 72 11.75 -13.88 9.82
N THR A 73 12.17 -12.77 10.45
CA THR A 73 11.26 -11.65 10.75
C THR A 73 10.64 -11.06 9.49
N PHE A 74 11.42 -10.93 8.41
CA PHE A 74 10.91 -10.48 7.11
C PHE A 74 9.84 -11.43 6.55
N ALA A 75 10.10 -12.74 6.57
CA ALA A 75 9.17 -13.74 6.03
C ALA A 75 7.83 -13.77 6.78
N ASN A 76 7.89 -13.65 8.10
CA ASN A 76 6.71 -13.66 8.96
C ASN A 76 5.88 -12.37 8.89
N ASN A 77 6.51 -11.23 8.64
CA ASN A 77 5.83 -9.93 8.51
C ASN A 77 5.40 -9.58 7.07
N ARG A 78 5.45 -10.56 6.16
CA ARG A 78 5.12 -10.36 4.74
C ARG A 78 3.75 -9.71 4.50
N PHE A 79 2.74 -9.96 5.35
CA PHE A 79 1.40 -9.37 5.19
C PHE A 79 1.38 -7.87 5.44
N ILE A 80 2.25 -7.37 6.30
CA ILE A 80 2.40 -5.93 6.57
C ILE A 80 3.01 -5.26 5.35
N LEU A 81 4.04 -5.87 4.77
CA LEU A 81 4.69 -5.38 3.55
C LEU A 81 3.75 -5.44 2.34
N MET A 82 2.93 -6.50 2.25
CA MET A 82 1.87 -6.60 1.24
C MET A 82 0.81 -5.52 1.43
N LEU A 83 0.39 -5.22 2.65
CA LEU A 83 -0.56 -4.15 2.93
C LEU A 83 -0.05 -2.80 2.41
N PHE A 84 1.19 -2.43 2.72
CA PHE A 84 1.77 -1.16 2.27
C PHE A 84 1.94 -1.11 0.75
N SER A 85 2.40 -2.20 0.12
CA SER A 85 2.53 -2.24 -1.33
C SER A 85 1.18 -2.20 -2.05
N LEU A 86 0.17 -2.93 -1.58
CA LEU A 86 -1.16 -2.93 -2.20
C LEU A 86 -1.84 -1.56 -2.03
N SER A 87 -1.64 -0.90 -0.88
CA SER A 87 -2.19 0.44 -0.61
C SER A 87 -1.73 1.50 -1.62
N VAL A 88 -0.59 1.29 -2.29
CA VAL A 88 -0.03 2.18 -3.32
C VAL A 88 -0.14 1.63 -4.73
N GLY A 89 -0.87 0.51 -4.92
CA GLY A 89 -1.02 -0.13 -6.23
C GLY A 89 0.20 -0.94 -6.71
N GLY A 90 1.16 -1.23 -5.83
CA GLY A 90 2.33 -2.04 -6.17
C GLY A 90 1.98 -3.53 -6.32
N LEU A 91 2.35 -4.13 -7.45
CA LEU A 91 2.06 -5.54 -7.77
C LEU A 91 3.28 -6.46 -7.62
N LEU A 92 4.48 -5.93 -7.83
CA LEU A 92 5.71 -6.72 -7.78
C LEU A 92 6.00 -7.22 -6.36
N THR A 93 5.92 -6.34 -5.36
CA THR A 93 6.19 -6.70 -3.96
C THR A 93 5.24 -7.79 -3.43
N PRO A 94 3.91 -7.72 -3.62
CA PRO A 94 3.02 -8.80 -3.19
C PRO A 94 3.30 -10.12 -3.94
N TYR A 95 3.60 -10.04 -5.23
CA TYR A 95 3.98 -11.22 -6.02
C TYR A 95 5.24 -11.90 -5.51
N LEU A 96 6.26 -11.13 -5.13
CA LEU A 96 7.49 -11.64 -4.55
C LEU A 96 7.27 -12.23 -3.15
N LEU A 97 6.50 -11.53 -2.31
CA LEU A 97 6.23 -11.94 -0.92
C LEU A 97 5.38 -13.22 -0.83
N MET A 98 4.52 -13.47 -1.82
CA MET A 98 3.77 -14.74 -1.91
C MET A 98 4.65 -15.97 -2.13
N LYS A 99 5.88 -15.80 -2.62
CA LYS A 99 6.81 -16.91 -2.85
C LYS A 99 7.54 -17.35 -1.58
N LEU A 100 7.46 -16.57 -0.50
CA LEU A 100 8.15 -16.87 0.75
C LEU A 100 7.56 -18.12 1.42
N PRO A 101 8.43 -19.04 1.92
CA PRO A 101 7.96 -20.17 2.72
C PRO A 101 7.34 -19.67 4.03
N ASN A 102 6.44 -20.47 4.60
CA ASN A 102 5.99 -20.22 5.97
C ASN A 102 7.08 -20.64 6.94
N THR A 103 7.53 -19.71 7.77
CA THR A 103 8.45 -19.97 8.88
C THR A 103 7.64 -20.07 10.17
N ASN A 104 7.91 -21.06 11.02
CA ASN A 104 7.20 -21.26 12.30
C ASN A 104 7.79 -20.41 13.45
N VAL A 105 8.55 -19.36 13.12
CA VAL A 105 9.28 -18.56 14.11
C VAL A 105 8.36 -17.45 14.62
N THR A 106 8.26 -17.31 15.93
CA THR A 106 7.55 -16.18 16.56
C THR A 106 8.37 -14.91 16.39
N THR A 107 7.85 -13.93 15.65
CA THR A 107 8.55 -12.66 15.42
C THR A 107 8.51 -11.75 16.64
N THR A 108 9.62 -11.07 16.89
CA THR A 108 9.72 -9.99 17.87
C THR A 108 8.95 -8.73 17.47
N ILE A 109 8.70 -8.53 16.17
CA ILE A 109 7.93 -7.38 15.67
C ILE A 109 6.44 -7.65 15.79
N GLN A 110 5.75 -6.80 16.55
CA GLN A 110 4.30 -6.84 16.63
C GLN A 110 3.65 -6.18 15.39
N PRO A 111 2.77 -6.89 14.65
CA PRO A 111 2.20 -6.37 13.41
C PRO A 111 1.45 -5.05 13.54
N ARG A 112 0.75 -4.88 14.66
CA ARG A 112 0.00 -3.67 15.00
C ARG A 112 0.90 -2.44 15.10
N VAL A 113 2.05 -2.59 15.76
CA VAL A 113 3.04 -1.52 15.93
C VAL A 113 3.67 -1.17 14.58
N ALA A 114 4.04 -2.18 13.79
CA ALA A 114 4.63 -1.96 12.46
C ALA A 114 3.66 -1.25 11.49
N ILE A 115 2.39 -1.68 11.46
CA ILE A 115 1.33 -1.02 10.68
C ILE A 115 1.19 0.45 11.10
N SER A 116 1.09 0.72 12.41
CA SER A 116 1.00 2.10 12.92
C SER A 116 2.21 2.95 12.57
N LYS A 117 3.43 2.39 12.63
CA LYS A 117 4.66 3.11 12.24
C LYS A 117 4.64 3.50 10.75
N GLY A 118 4.24 2.58 9.87
CA GLY A 118 4.21 2.83 8.43
C GLY A 118 3.09 3.78 7.99
N TYR A 119 1.86 3.59 8.49
CA TYR A 119 0.76 4.54 8.22
C TYR A 119 1.03 5.90 8.86
N GLY A 120 1.55 5.93 10.09
CA GLY A 120 1.85 7.18 10.79
C GLY A 120 2.84 8.06 10.03
N THR A 121 3.99 7.50 9.64
CA THR A 121 4.99 8.25 8.86
C THR A 121 4.48 8.67 7.50
N SER A 122 3.78 7.78 6.80
CA SER A 122 3.30 8.06 5.44
C SER A 122 2.19 9.11 5.43
N PHE A 123 1.23 9.06 6.36
CA PHE A 123 0.18 10.08 6.49
C PHE A 123 0.73 11.41 6.99
N PHE A 124 1.68 11.39 7.93
CA PHE A 124 2.34 12.62 8.40
C PHE A 124 3.07 13.31 7.24
N ALA A 125 3.94 12.59 6.52
CA ALA A 125 4.69 13.13 5.41
C ALA A 125 3.78 13.60 4.27
N SER A 126 2.75 12.83 3.93
CA SER A 126 1.81 13.15 2.86
C SER A 126 0.92 14.35 3.19
N GLY A 127 0.36 14.40 4.40
CA GLY A 127 -0.43 15.53 4.87
C GLY A 127 0.40 16.81 4.90
N LEU A 128 1.63 16.75 5.42
CA LEU A 128 2.54 17.90 5.47
C LEU A 128 2.94 18.39 4.07
N ALA A 129 3.34 17.48 3.18
CA ALA A 129 3.74 17.83 1.81
C ALA A 129 2.59 18.47 1.02
N THR A 130 1.37 17.97 1.21
CA THR A 130 0.18 18.49 0.53
C THR A 130 -0.22 19.86 1.05
N LEU A 131 -0.23 20.05 2.38
CA LEU A 131 -0.49 21.37 2.98
C LEU A 131 0.56 22.38 2.53
N ALA A 132 1.85 22.01 2.55
CA ALA A 132 2.92 22.87 2.08
C ALA A 132 2.75 23.26 0.61
N THR A 133 2.41 22.30 -0.25
CA THR A 133 2.15 22.55 -1.68
C THR A 133 0.93 23.44 -1.88
N PHE A 134 -0.16 23.17 -1.19
CA PHE A 134 -1.39 23.95 -1.26
C PHE A 134 -1.13 25.41 -0.86
N PHE A 135 -0.50 25.64 0.30
CA PHE A 135 -0.19 26.99 0.74
C PHE A 135 0.82 27.69 -0.18
N ALA A 136 1.87 26.99 -0.64
CA ALA A 136 2.84 27.56 -1.56
C ALA A 136 2.17 28.04 -2.86
N LEU A 137 1.36 27.20 -3.49
CA LEU A 137 0.69 27.56 -4.75
C LEU A 137 -0.37 28.64 -4.57
N THR A 138 -1.11 28.61 -3.45
CA THR A 138 -2.15 29.62 -3.19
C THR A 138 -1.54 30.98 -2.87
N LEU A 139 -0.39 31.03 -2.18
CA LEU A 139 0.34 32.28 -1.90
C LEU A 139 0.99 32.88 -3.15
N THR A 140 1.39 32.05 -4.11
CA THR A 140 1.96 32.53 -5.39
C THR A 140 0.90 32.86 -6.43
N SER A 141 -0.36 32.46 -6.21
CA SER A 141 -1.45 32.77 -7.14
C SER A 141 -1.85 34.24 -7.03
N GLU A 142 -2.18 34.87 -8.17
CA GLU A 142 -2.65 36.28 -8.22
C GLU A 142 -3.92 36.50 -7.41
N THR A 143 -4.70 35.44 -7.20
CA THR A 143 -5.97 35.44 -6.46
C THR A 143 -5.77 35.43 -4.94
N GLY A 144 -4.63 34.95 -4.44
CA GLY A 144 -4.34 34.86 -3.00
C GLY A 144 -5.25 33.89 -2.21
N LEU A 145 -5.06 33.85 -0.88
CA LEU A 145 -5.78 32.94 0.02
C LEU A 145 -7.27 33.29 0.16
N GLU A 146 -7.61 34.57 0.06
CA GLU A 146 -8.99 35.06 0.26
C GLU A 146 -9.92 34.66 -0.89
N ALA A 147 -9.44 34.74 -2.14
CA ALA A 147 -10.17 34.27 -3.30
C ALA A 147 -10.32 32.74 -3.32
N ALA A 148 -9.35 31.99 -2.79
CA ALA A 148 -9.50 30.55 -2.61
C ALA A 148 -10.65 30.21 -1.64
N LEU A 149 -10.88 31.02 -0.61
CA LEU A 149 -11.93 30.78 0.39
C LEU A 149 -13.31 31.33 0.01
N THR A 150 -13.41 32.11 -1.06
CA THR A 150 -14.65 32.78 -1.50
C THR A 150 -15.06 32.45 -2.94
N GLY A 151 -14.16 31.88 -3.74
CA GLY A 151 -14.40 31.55 -5.15
C GLY A 151 -15.19 30.27 -5.39
N THR A 152 -15.44 29.97 -6.67
CA THR A 152 -16.24 28.83 -7.15
C THR A 152 -15.75 27.48 -6.64
N ASN A 153 -14.43 27.32 -6.48
CA ASN A 153 -13.77 26.08 -6.05
C ASN A 153 -13.57 25.98 -4.52
N LYS A 154 -14.18 26.88 -3.73
CA LYS A 154 -14.06 26.95 -2.27
C LYS A 154 -14.20 25.58 -1.59
N TYR A 155 -15.23 24.82 -1.95
CA TYR A 155 -15.49 23.52 -1.31
C TYR A 155 -14.37 22.51 -1.57
N ALA A 156 -13.76 22.53 -2.75
CA ALA A 156 -12.64 21.65 -3.08
C ALA A 156 -11.38 22.02 -2.29
N TYR A 157 -11.09 23.32 -2.14
CA TYR A 157 -9.97 23.79 -1.33
C TYR A 157 -10.15 23.49 0.16
N ILE A 158 -11.36 23.70 0.69
CA ILE A 158 -11.69 23.29 2.06
C ILE A 158 -11.50 21.78 2.23
N ALA A 159 -11.95 20.97 1.27
CA ALA A 159 -11.76 19.52 1.32
C ALA A 159 -10.28 19.11 1.32
N ILE A 160 -9.44 19.73 0.49
CA ILE A 160 -7.99 19.46 0.44
C ILE A 160 -7.35 19.77 1.80
N VAL A 161 -7.61 20.95 2.36
CA VAL A 161 -7.06 21.37 3.65
C VAL A 161 -7.58 20.46 4.78
N ALA A 162 -8.88 20.14 4.78
CA ALA A 162 -9.48 19.27 5.80
C ALA A 162 -8.89 17.86 5.76
N VAL A 163 -8.85 17.22 4.57
CA VAL A 163 -8.33 15.86 4.41
C VAL A 163 -6.84 15.81 4.73
N SER A 164 -6.05 16.75 4.21
CA SER A 164 -4.60 16.80 4.46
C SER A 164 -4.28 17.13 5.92
N GLY A 165 -5.08 18.00 6.55
CA GLY A 165 -5.00 18.32 7.97
C GLY A 165 -5.30 17.12 8.86
N VAL A 166 -6.37 16.37 8.54
CA VAL A 166 -6.68 15.11 9.23
C VAL A 166 -5.56 14.09 9.05
N ALA A 167 -5.03 13.92 7.83
CA ALA A 167 -3.91 13.02 7.57
C ALA A 167 -2.64 13.43 8.35
N PHE A 168 -2.33 14.72 8.38
CA PHE A 168 -1.20 15.27 9.13
C PHE A 168 -1.34 15.02 10.64
N LEU A 169 -2.49 15.38 11.22
CA LEU A 169 -2.75 15.20 12.66
C LEU A 169 -2.79 13.70 13.04
N TRP A 170 -3.44 12.88 12.23
CA TRP A 170 -3.47 11.43 12.44
C TRP A 170 -2.07 10.82 12.35
N GLY A 171 -1.28 11.24 11.36
CA GLY A 171 0.11 10.85 11.22
C GLY A 171 0.95 11.25 12.43
N LEU A 172 0.79 12.49 12.91
CA LEU A 172 1.51 13.02 14.06
C LEU A 172 1.20 12.24 15.35
N ILE A 173 -0.07 11.94 15.61
CA ILE A 173 -0.49 11.11 16.76
C ILE A 173 0.20 9.74 16.71
N ASN A 174 0.26 9.13 15.53
CA ASN A 174 0.93 7.86 15.33
C ASN A 174 2.45 7.94 15.51
N VAL A 175 3.09 8.98 14.98
CA VAL A 175 4.54 9.18 15.13
C VAL A 175 4.90 9.33 16.60
N ILE A 176 4.21 10.22 17.33
CA ILE A 176 4.46 10.45 18.76
C ILE A 176 4.25 9.16 19.57
N THR A 177 3.22 8.39 19.25
CA THR A 177 2.85 7.20 20.03
C THR A 177 3.76 5.99 19.73
N PHE A 178 4.20 5.80 18.48
CA PHE A 178 4.86 4.55 18.05
C PHE A 178 6.34 4.70 17.65
N PHE A 179 6.94 5.90 17.64
CA PHE A 179 8.38 6.07 17.34
C PHE A 179 9.30 6.15 18.57
N GLY A 180 8.76 6.00 19.79
CA GLY A 180 9.55 5.98 21.02
C GLY A 180 10.44 4.74 21.18
N LYS A 181 11.52 4.85 21.97
CA LYS A 181 12.44 3.74 22.26
C LYS A 181 11.86 2.63 23.15
N GLN A 182 10.81 2.94 23.91
CA GLN A 182 10.14 2.02 24.85
C GLN A 182 8.79 1.48 24.32
N VAL A 183 8.54 1.60 23.01
CA VAL A 183 7.25 1.24 22.41
C VAL A 183 6.92 -0.23 22.59
N ASP A 184 7.89 -1.12 22.42
CA ASP A 184 7.67 -2.55 22.55
C ASP A 184 7.41 -2.94 24.03
N GLU A 185 8.14 -2.32 24.97
CA GLU A 185 7.90 -2.52 26.41
C GLU A 185 6.55 -1.95 26.89
N ASN A 186 6.16 -0.77 26.41
CA ASN A 186 4.90 -0.11 26.79
C ASN A 186 3.69 -0.78 26.14
N PHE A 187 3.90 -1.50 25.04
CA PHE A 187 2.85 -2.31 24.41
C PHE A 187 2.68 -3.66 25.11
N GLU A 188 3.67 -4.15 25.85
CA GLU A 188 3.60 -5.40 26.60
C GLU A 188 3.17 -5.22 28.06
N LYS A 189 3.48 -4.08 28.68
CA LYS A 189 3.08 -3.77 30.07
C LYS A 189 1.63 -3.26 30.12
N GLU A 190 0.75 -4.01 30.79
CA GLU A 190 -0.64 -3.60 31.01
C GLU A 190 -0.71 -2.25 31.75
N GLY A 191 -1.39 -1.26 31.15
CA GLY A 191 -1.52 0.09 31.68
C GLY A 191 -2.24 1.06 30.74
N ASN A 192 -2.42 2.32 31.16
CA ASN A 192 -3.11 3.34 30.34
C ASN A 192 -2.43 3.59 28.99
N THR A 193 -1.10 3.55 28.95
CA THR A 193 -0.32 3.69 27.71
C THR A 193 -0.57 2.52 26.75
N HIS A 194 -0.62 1.28 27.25
CA HIS A 194 -0.98 0.11 26.45
C HIS A 194 -2.38 0.26 25.83
N ASN A 195 -3.38 0.64 26.64
CA ASN A 195 -4.75 0.83 26.16
C ASN A 195 -4.85 1.90 25.05
N TRP A 196 -4.14 3.02 25.22
CA TRP A 196 -4.08 4.07 24.21
C TRP A 196 -3.44 3.57 22.89
N MET A 197 -2.32 2.86 22.98
CA MET A 197 -1.65 2.26 21.82
C MET A 197 -2.51 1.18 21.15
N MET A 198 -3.29 0.41 21.91
CA MET A 198 -4.22 -0.60 21.40
C MET A 198 -5.37 0.03 20.63
N VAL A 199 -5.91 1.16 21.08
CA VAL A 199 -6.96 1.91 20.36
C VAL A 199 -6.42 2.42 19.02
N ILE A 200 -5.30 3.15 19.03
CA ILE A 200 -4.74 3.72 17.80
C ILE A 200 -4.36 2.63 16.80
N SER A 201 -3.69 1.56 17.25
CA SER A 201 -3.31 0.46 16.37
C SER A 201 -4.51 -0.28 15.80
N THR A 202 -5.60 -0.41 16.56
CA THR A 202 -6.86 -0.99 16.06
C THR A 202 -7.48 -0.10 14.99
N ILE A 203 -7.48 1.22 15.17
CA ILE A 203 -7.98 2.16 14.16
C ILE A 203 -7.15 2.05 12.87
N ASN A 204 -5.82 2.00 12.95
CA ASN A 204 -4.98 1.83 11.75
C ASN A 204 -5.24 0.49 11.05
N LEU A 205 -5.49 -0.57 11.81
CA LEU A 205 -5.80 -1.88 11.26
C LEU A 205 -7.17 -1.86 10.54
N ILE A 206 -8.16 -1.15 11.10
CA ILE A 206 -9.44 -0.88 10.44
C ILE A 206 -9.23 -0.07 9.15
N ILE A 207 -8.45 1.03 9.19
CA ILE A 207 -8.12 1.85 8.01
C ILE A 207 -7.50 0.97 6.93
N GLY A 208 -6.47 0.17 7.26
CA GLY A 208 -5.83 -0.73 6.29
C GLY A 208 -6.79 -1.78 5.73
N THR A 209 -7.73 -2.28 6.55
CA THR A 209 -8.76 -3.21 6.08
C THR A 209 -9.72 -2.53 5.09
N ILE A 210 -10.18 -1.31 5.40
CA ILE A 210 -11.04 -0.52 4.50
C ILE A 210 -10.30 -0.24 3.19
N THR A 211 -9.02 0.13 3.23
CA THR A 211 -8.20 0.32 2.02
C THR A 211 -8.13 -0.95 1.18
N LEU A 212 -7.91 -2.12 1.78
CA LEU A 212 -7.88 -3.38 1.06
C LEU A 212 -9.25 -3.75 0.46
N ILE A 213 -10.35 -3.50 1.18
CA ILE A 213 -11.71 -3.69 0.64
C ILE A 213 -11.95 -2.76 -0.55
N TRP A 214 -11.54 -1.50 -0.46
CA TRP A 214 -11.65 -0.55 -1.56
C TRP A 214 -10.87 -1.00 -2.80
N ILE A 215 -9.66 -1.54 -2.62
CA ILE A 215 -8.85 -2.12 -3.69
C ILE A 215 -9.55 -3.32 -4.34
N ILE A 216 -10.20 -4.18 -3.55
CA ILE A 216 -10.98 -5.31 -4.06
C ILE A 216 -12.14 -4.80 -4.91
N ILE A 217 -12.91 -3.81 -4.43
CA ILE A 217 -14.02 -3.21 -5.17
C ILE A 217 -13.52 -2.62 -6.50
N ASN A 218 -12.46 -1.80 -6.47
CA ASN A 218 -11.89 -1.21 -7.68
C ASN A 218 -11.38 -2.25 -8.66
N SER A 219 -10.81 -3.35 -8.17
CA SER A 219 -10.36 -4.46 -9.01
C SER A 219 -11.53 -5.18 -9.68
N VAL A 220 -12.64 -5.38 -8.97
CA VAL A 220 -13.87 -5.95 -9.54
C VAL A 220 -14.46 -5.03 -10.61
N LEU A 221 -14.57 -3.73 -10.32
CA LEU A 221 -15.04 -2.73 -11.29
C LEU A 221 -14.15 -2.70 -12.54
N SER A 222 -12.82 -2.80 -12.36
CA SER A 222 -11.86 -2.83 -13.47
C SER A 222 -11.96 -4.10 -14.30
N ILE A 223 -12.29 -5.26 -13.69
CA ILE A 223 -12.59 -6.50 -14.42
C ILE A 223 -13.84 -6.32 -15.27
N ILE A 224 -14.91 -5.74 -14.71
CA ILE A 224 -16.15 -5.48 -15.45
C ILE A 224 -15.86 -4.55 -16.64
N ALA A 225 -15.13 -3.45 -16.41
CA ALA A 225 -14.71 -2.53 -17.47
C ALA A 225 -13.88 -3.23 -18.57
N ALA A 226 -12.91 -4.06 -18.17
CA ALA A 226 -12.10 -4.82 -19.11
C ALA A 226 -12.92 -5.84 -19.92
N ILE A 227 -13.96 -6.44 -19.33
CA ILE A 227 -14.89 -7.31 -20.05
C ILE A 227 -15.76 -6.50 -21.02
N MET A 228 -16.23 -5.32 -20.63
CA MET A 228 -16.99 -4.42 -21.52
C MET A 228 -16.16 -4.02 -22.74
N ASP A 229 -14.86 -3.76 -22.56
CA ASP A 229 -13.92 -3.45 -23.65
C ASP A 229 -13.79 -4.60 -24.68
N LEU A 230 -14.06 -5.86 -24.30
CA LEU A 230 -14.07 -7.00 -25.25
C LEU A 230 -15.25 -6.97 -26.21
N PHE A 231 -16.35 -6.30 -25.83
CA PHE A 231 -17.55 -6.22 -26.66
C PHE A 231 -17.56 -5.02 -27.61
N ASP A 232 -16.54 -4.15 -27.54
CA ASP A 232 -16.39 -3.03 -28.48
C ASP A 232 -15.91 -3.53 -29.86
N ARG A 233 -16.88 -3.68 -30.78
CA ARG A 233 -16.72 -4.28 -32.12
C ARG A 233 -15.93 -3.44 -33.13
N ARG A 234 -15.32 -2.31 -32.73
CA ARG A 234 -14.68 -1.37 -33.67
C ARG A 234 -13.26 -1.74 -34.14
N ARG A 235 -12.73 -2.94 -33.85
CA ARG A 235 -11.30 -3.27 -34.05
C ARG A 235 -11.10 -4.48 -34.96
N GLY A 236 -10.16 -4.39 -35.91
CA GLY A 236 -9.86 -5.47 -36.87
C GLY A 236 -9.32 -6.76 -36.21
N PHE A 237 -9.39 -7.89 -36.92
CA PHE A 237 -9.16 -9.26 -36.41
C PHE A 237 -7.83 -9.45 -35.65
N LEU A 238 -6.71 -8.99 -36.21
CA LEU A 238 -5.38 -9.08 -35.58
C LEU A 238 -5.29 -8.23 -34.30
N MET A 239 -5.92 -7.06 -34.32
CA MET A 239 -5.99 -6.14 -33.19
C MET A 239 -6.91 -6.68 -32.09
N ALA A 240 -7.94 -7.44 -32.45
CA ALA A 240 -8.85 -8.11 -31.53
C ALA A 240 -8.17 -9.25 -30.75
N ILE A 241 -7.30 -10.05 -31.39
CA ILE A 241 -6.55 -11.12 -30.71
C ILE A 241 -5.54 -10.54 -29.71
N LEU A 242 -4.77 -9.52 -30.13
CA LEU A 242 -3.75 -8.90 -29.29
C LEU A 242 -4.39 -8.13 -28.11
N ASN A 243 -5.51 -7.45 -28.35
CA ASN A 243 -6.32 -6.87 -27.26
C ASN A 243 -6.91 -7.94 -26.35
N GLY A 244 -7.40 -9.05 -26.89
CA GLY A 244 -7.96 -10.15 -26.10
C GLY A 244 -6.92 -10.70 -25.11
N ALA A 245 -5.67 -10.88 -25.56
CA ALA A 245 -4.57 -11.30 -24.70
C ALA A 245 -4.22 -10.24 -23.62
N LEU A 246 -4.19 -8.96 -23.98
CA LEU A 246 -3.94 -7.86 -23.04
C LEU A 246 -5.05 -7.72 -22.00
N ILE A 247 -6.30 -7.92 -22.40
CA ILE A 247 -7.46 -7.91 -21.50
C ILE A 247 -7.44 -9.12 -20.58
N ALA A 248 -7.14 -10.31 -21.10
CA ALA A 248 -6.98 -11.51 -20.27
C ALA A 248 -5.85 -11.32 -19.23
N LEU A 249 -4.73 -10.70 -19.61
CA LEU A 249 -3.66 -10.35 -18.67
C LEU A 249 -4.12 -9.36 -17.60
N ARG A 250 -4.87 -8.31 -17.97
CA ARG A 250 -5.45 -7.36 -17.02
C ARG A 250 -6.39 -8.05 -16.03
N ILE A 251 -7.30 -8.90 -16.53
CA ILE A 251 -8.22 -9.68 -15.69
C ILE A 251 -7.43 -10.57 -14.73
N ALA A 252 -6.40 -11.27 -15.21
CA ALA A 252 -5.54 -12.10 -14.37
C ALA A 252 -4.83 -11.29 -13.27
N MET A 253 -4.33 -10.09 -13.60
CA MET A 253 -3.73 -9.18 -12.63
C MET A 253 -4.74 -8.73 -11.56
N TYR A 254 -5.96 -8.34 -11.94
CA TYR A 254 -6.98 -7.94 -10.98
C TYR A 254 -7.45 -9.11 -10.09
N CYS A 255 -7.58 -10.31 -10.65
CA CYS A 255 -7.84 -11.53 -9.87
C CYS A 255 -6.72 -11.80 -8.86
N PHE A 256 -5.45 -11.63 -9.27
CA PHE A 256 -4.31 -11.74 -8.38
C PHE A 256 -4.35 -10.71 -7.24
N ILE A 257 -4.71 -9.46 -7.53
CA ILE A 257 -4.88 -8.41 -6.52
C ILE A 257 -5.98 -8.79 -5.53
N ILE A 258 -7.15 -9.21 -6.00
CA ILE A 258 -8.30 -9.60 -5.16
C ILE A 258 -7.91 -10.75 -4.22
N TYR A 259 -7.26 -11.79 -4.76
CA TYR A 259 -6.81 -12.93 -3.98
C TYR A 259 -5.80 -12.49 -2.91
N THR A 260 -4.79 -11.70 -3.29
CA THR A 260 -3.71 -11.27 -2.39
C THR A 260 -4.23 -10.33 -1.30
N ALA A 261 -5.11 -9.39 -1.65
CA ALA A 261 -5.76 -8.49 -0.69
C ALA A 261 -6.62 -9.27 0.32
N SER A 262 -7.36 -10.28 -0.13
CA SER A 262 -8.18 -11.14 0.74
C SER A 262 -7.32 -11.93 1.74
N GLN A 263 -6.18 -12.48 1.28
CA GLN A 263 -5.22 -13.15 2.16
C GLN A 263 -4.55 -12.16 3.11
N CYS A 264 -4.28 -10.94 2.66
CA CYS A 264 -3.72 -9.88 3.49
C CYS A 264 -4.67 -9.48 4.64
N ILE A 265 -5.97 -9.34 4.37
CA ILE A 265 -6.98 -9.06 5.42
C ILE A 265 -6.95 -10.16 6.48
N LYS A 266 -7.00 -11.44 6.08
CA LYS A 266 -6.90 -12.57 7.02
C LYS A 266 -5.58 -12.55 7.79
N GLY A 267 -4.49 -12.19 7.10
CA GLY A 267 -3.15 -12.09 7.65
C GLY A 267 -3.01 -11.08 8.77
N ILE A 268 -3.41 -9.83 8.53
CA ILE A 268 -3.25 -8.72 9.49
C ILE A 268 -4.14 -8.86 10.73
N TRP A 269 -5.28 -9.57 10.63
CA TRP A 269 -6.19 -9.82 11.76
C TRP A 269 -5.83 -11.07 12.59
N SER A 270 -4.88 -11.89 12.13
CA SER A 270 -4.50 -13.12 12.85
C SER A 270 -3.72 -12.80 14.13
N LYS A 271 -4.20 -13.28 15.30
CA LYS A 271 -3.58 -13.02 16.61
C LYS A 271 -2.22 -13.71 16.82
N LYS A 272 -1.89 -14.75 16.03
CA LYS A 272 -0.68 -15.58 16.19
C LYS A 272 0.16 -15.68 14.90
N GLY A 273 -0.02 -14.74 13.96
CA GLY A 273 0.51 -14.87 12.60
C GLY A 273 -0.34 -15.84 11.76
N TYR A 274 -0.48 -15.52 10.48
CA TYR A 274 -1.28 -16.31 9.54
C TYR A 274 -0.36 -17.16 8.68
N THR A 275 -0.45 -18.48 8.82
CA THR A 275 0.26 -19.43 7.96
C THR A 275 -0.48 -19.58 6.63
N TYR A 276 0.26 -19.47 5.52
CA TYR A 276 -0.30 -19.55 4.17
C TYR A 276 -0.61 -21.01 3.82
N GLY A 277 -1.85 -21.34 3.48
CA GLY A 277 -2.26 -22.73 3.19
C GLY A 277 -1.62 -23.39 1.95
N ASN A 278 -1.01 -22.64 1.02
CA ASN A 278 -0.57 -23.25 -0.25
C ASN A 278 0.63 -24.20 -0.11
N TYR A 279 1.52 -24.02 0.87
CA TYR A 279 2.61 -24.98 1.09
C TYR A 279 2.20 -26.16 1.97
N GLN A 280 1.13 -26.08 2.76
CA GLN A 280 0.62 -27.28 3.43
C GLN A 280 0.06 -28.25 2.40
N ASN A 281 -0.69 -27.78 1.39
CA ASN A 281 -1.25 -28.64 0.36
C ASN A 281 -0.21 -29.21 -0.61
N LEU A 282 0.88 -28.49 -0.89
CA LEU A 282 1.95 -29.00 -1.74
C LEU A 282 2.89 -29.93 -0.98
N THR A 283 3.24 -29.61 0.27
CA THR A 283 4.07 -30.49 1.11
C THR A 283 3.30 -31.72 1.56
N SER A 284 2.00 -31.62 1.84
CA SER A 284 1.13 -32.78 2.11
C SER A 284 0.97 -33.65 0.87
N ARG A 285 0.79 -33.07 -0.33
CA ARG A 285 0.76 -33.83 -1.59
C ARG A 285 2.12 -34.45 -1.93
N GLN A 286 3.22 -33.77 -1.62
CA GLN A 286 4.57 -34.31 -1.81
C GLN A 286 4.84 -35.46 -0.83
N GLN A 287 4.38 -35.35 0.43
CA GLN A 287 4.45 -36.42 1.42
C GLN A 287 3.54 -37.59 1.06
N GLU A 288 2.32 -37.35 0.58
CA GLU A 288 1.43 -38.38 0.03
C GLU A 288 2.06 -39.09 -1.17
N PHE A 289 2.71 -38.35 -2.06
CA PHE A 289 3.41 -38.91 -3.22
C PHE A 289 4.65 -39.75 -2.82
N ASN A 290 5.41 -39.31 -1.82
CA ASN A 290 6.54 -40.08 -1.31
C ASN A 290 6.08 -41.34 -0.57
N ASN A 291 5.06 -41.22 0.30
CA ASN A 291 4.48 -42.35 1.03
C ASN A 291 3.83 -43.40 0.12
N SER A 292 3.34 -42.99 -1.06
CA SER A 292 2.80 -43.91 -2.06
C SER A 292 3.88 -44.61 -2.89
N ARG A 293 5.07 -44.04 -3.05
CA ARG A 293 6.24 -44.73 -3.64
C ARG A 293 6.89 -45.73 -2.71
N GLU A 294 6.80 -45.54 -1.39
CA GLU A 294 7.33 -46.50 -0.40
C GLU A 294 6.42 -47.72 -0.18
N ARG A 295 5.18 -47.67 -0.67
CA ARG A 295 4.18 -48.75 -0.52
C ARG A 295 3.97 -49.57 -1.80
N GLY A 296 4.62 -49.22 -2.91
CA GLY A 296 4.61 -49.98 -4.17
C GLY A 296 5.94 -50.65 -4.40
#